data_AF-A0A4V1USB7-F1
#
_entry.id   AF-A0A4V1USB7-F1
#
_cell.length_a   1.000
_cell.length_b   1.000
_cell.length_c   1.000
_cell.angle_alpha   90.00
_cell.angle_beta   90.00
_cell.angle_gamma   90.00
#
_symmetry.space_group_name_H-M   'P 1'
#
loop_
_entity.id
_entity.type
_entity.pdbx_description
1 polymer ?
#
loop_
_entity_poly.entity_id
_entity_poly.type
_entity_poly.pdbx_seq_one_letter_code
_entity_poly.pdbx_strand_id
1 'polypeptide(L)' 'MRHRTLGKTGIRVSPYCLGAMMFGKGGNPDHDEGIRIIHKALDSGINFIDTADAYSRG' A
#
# COMPACT_ATOMS: atom_id res chain seq x y z
N MET A 1 -4.89 15.30 1.26
CA MET A 1 -4.13 14.77 2.43
C MET A 1 -2.87 15.62 2.68
N ARG A 2 -2.36 15.75 3.92
CA ARG A 2 -1.11 16.50 4.23
C ARG A 2 0.11 15.57 4.24
N HIS A 3 0.94 15.62 3.20
CA HIS A 3 2.15 14.79 3.09
C HIS A 3 3.30 15.23 4.02
N ARG A 4 4.12 14.28 4.46
CA ARG A 4 5.30 14.43 5.33
C ARG A 4 6.57 13.99 4.60
N THR A 5 7.74 14.45 5.01
CA THR A 5 9.02 13.99 4.44
C THR A 5 9.41 12.65 5.06
N LEU A 6 9.78 11.67 4.24
CA LEU A 6 10.26 10.37 4.69
C LEU A 6 11.72 10.49 5.14
N GLY A 7 11.93 10.57 6.45
CA GLY A 7 13.27 10.74 7.03
C GLY A 7 13.99 11.96 6.44
N LYS A 8 15.24 11.76 6.00
CA LYS A 8 16.09 12.80 5.37
C LYS A 8 16.12 12.71 3.84
N THR A 9 15.21 11.94 3.23
CA THR A 9 15.29 11.60 1.80
C THR A 9 14.74 12.69 0.86
N GLY A 10 13.96 13.64 1.40
CA GLY A 10 13.22 14.62 0.58
C GLY A 10 11.94 14.06 -0.07
N ILE A 11 11.71 12.74 -0.02
CA ILE A 11 10.50 12.10 -0.54
C ILE A 11 9.29 12.49 0.32
N ARG A 12 8.17 12.86 -0.31
CA ARG A 12 6.93 13.24 0.35
C ARG A 12 5.94 12.09 0.35
N VAL A 13 5.54 11.62 1.54
CA VAL A 13 4.60 10.51 1.72
C VAL A 13 3.34 10.91 2.49
N SER A 14 2.24 10.19 2.29
CA SER A 14 1.05 10.27 3.15
C SER A 14 1.38 9.93 4.61
N PRO A 15 0.63 10.47 5.61
CA PRO A 15 0.77 10.06 7.00
C PRO A 15 0.31 8.61 7.26
N TYR A 16 -0.43 8.01 6.32
CA TYR A 16 -0.88 6.62 6.34
C TYR A 16 -0.35 5.85 5.13
N CYS A 17 -0.08 4.56 5.31
CA CYS A 17 0.36 3.61 4.29
C CYS A 17 -0.76 2.62 3.97
N LEU A 18 -0.80 2.09 2.74
CA LEU A 18 -1.53 0.86 2.44
C LEU A 18 -0.62 -0.35 2.68
N GLY A 19 -0.95 -1.21 3.65
CA GLY A 19 -0.24 -2.47 3.86
C GLY A 19 -0.80 -3.59 2.97
N ALA A 20 0.08 -4.32 2.28
CA ALA A 20 -0.27 -5.37 1.33
C ALA A 20 -0.18 -6.81 1.90
N MET A 21 0.07 -6.99 3.20
CA MET A 21 0.16 -8.33 3.83
C MET A 21 -1.07 -9.20 3.58
N MET A 22 -2.25 -8.60 3.47
CA MET A 22 -3.51 -9.31 3.22
C MET A 22 -3.76 -9.60 1.73
N PHE A 23 -2.88 -9.18 0.82
CA PHE A 23 -3.03 -9.49 -0.61
C PHE A 23 -2.37 -10.83 -0.92
N GLY A 24 -3.14 -11.73 -1.53
CA GLY A 24 -2.69 -13.06 -1.92
C GLY A 24 -3.15 -14.18 -0.99
N LYS A 25 -2.49 -15.33 -1.11
CA LYS A 25 -2.97 -16.63 -0.59
C LYS A 25 -3.16 -16.66 0.93
N GLY A 26 -2.40 -15.88 1.68
CA GLY A 26 -2.51 -15.80 3.15
C GLY A 26 -3.65 -14.91 3.65
N GLY A 27 -4.29 -14.15 2.76
CA GLY A 27 -5.38 -13.23 3.09
C GLY A 27 -6.48 -13.31 2.03
N ASN A 28 -6.55 -12.29 1.19
CA ASN A 28 -7.46 -12.21 0.06
C ASN A 28 -6.73 -12.51 -1.27
N PRO A 29 -6.94 -13.68 -1.89
CA PRO A 29 -6.32 -14.03 -3.16
C PRO A 29 -7.04 -13.45 -4.39
N ASP A 30 -8.16 -12.73 -4.23
CA ASP A 30 -8.86 -12.09 -5.34
C ASP A 30 -8.04 -10.93 -5.91
N HIS A 31 -7.57 -11.12 -7.14
CA HIS A 31 -6.72 -10.16 -7.86
C HIS A 31 -7.45 -8.85 -8.15
N ASP A 32 -8.69 -8.92 -8.61
CA ASP A 32 -9.46 -7.74 -9.01
C ASP A 32 -9.88 -6.93 -7.78
N GLU A 33 -10.16 -7.61 -6.66
CA GLU A 33 -10.42 -6.93 -5.39
C GLU A 33 -9.15 -6.23 -4.87
N GLY A 34 -7.98 -6.87 -4.97
CA GLY A 34 -6.71 -6.23 -4.63
C GLY A 34 -6.48 -4.93 -5.43
N ILE A 35 -6.73 -4.98 -6.74
CA ILE A 35 -6.67 -3.80 -7.62
C ILE A 35 -7.64 -2.71 -7.14
N ARG A 36 -8.90 -3.06 -6.84
CA ARG A 36 -9.90 -2.10 -6.34
C ARG A 36 -9.47 -1.45 -5.03
N ILE A 37 -8.89 -2.20 -4.11
CA ILE A 37 -8.39 -1.67 -2.83
C ILE A 37 -7.23 -0.69 -3.06
N ILE A 38 -6.28 -1.03 -3.94
CA ILE A 38 -5.16 -0.14 -4.30
C ILE A 38 -5.69 1.18 -4.87
N HIS A 39 -6.61 1.12 -5.85
CA HIS A 39 -7.21 2.33 -6.41
C HIS A 39 -7.95 3.16 -5.36
N LYS A 40 -8.71 2.51 -4.47
CA LYS A 40 -9.40 3.21 -3.39
C LYS A 40 -8.44 3.94 -2.45
N ALA A 41 -7.29 3.35 -2.15
CA ALA A 41 -6.25 3.99 -1.34
C ALA A 41 -5.66 5.21 -2.04
N LEU A 42 -5.36 5.10 -3.34
CA LEU A 42 -4.87 6.20 -4.17
C LEU A 42 -5.88 7.36 -4.23
N ASP A 43 -7.15 7.07 -4.49
CA ASP A 43 -8.24 8.06 -4.51
C ASP A 43 -8.42 8.76 -3.17
N SER A 44 -8.09 8.08 -2.07
CA SER A 44 -8.12 8.64 -0.72
C SER A 44 -6.87 9.47 -0.37
N GLY A 45 -5.89 9.53 -1.26
CA GLY A 45 -4.67 10.33 -1.13
C GLY A 45 -3.48 9.60 -0.49
N ILE A 46 -3.53 8.27 -0.35
CA ILE A 46 -2.33 7.47 0.00
C ILE A 46 -1.42 7.40 -1.23
N ASN A 47 -0.10 7.55 -1.03
CA ASN A 47 0.86 7.56 -2.12
C ASN A 47 2.04 6.59 -1.95
N PHE A 48 1.99 5.71 -0.95
CA PHE A 48 2.98 4.65 -0.77
C PHE A 48 2.33 3.38 -0.21
N ILE A 49 2.93 2.25 -0.53
CA ILE A 49 2.45 0.90 -0.22
C ILE A 49 3.59 0.14 0.48
N ASP A 50 3.24 -0.59 1.53
CA ASP A 50 4.12 -1.49 2.26
C ASP A 50 3.87 -2.93 1.80
N THR A 51 4.93 -3.63 1.37
CA THR A 51 4.90 -5.00 0.84
C THR A 51 6.18 -5.75 1.18
N ALA A 52 6.19 -7.07 1.03
CA ALA A 52 7.36 -7.92 1.26
C ALA A 52 7.27 -9.26 0.52
N ASP A 53 8.41 -9.83 0.12
CA ASP A 53 8.52 -11.14 -0.53
C ASP A 53 7.85 -12.26 0.27
N ALA A 54 7.83 -12.13 1.61
CA ALA A 54 7.18 -13.07 2.51
C ALA A 54 5.65 -13.09 2.37
N TYR A 55 5.05 -12.04 1.81
CA TYR A 55 3.62 -11.94 1.60
C TYR A 55 3.23 -12.81 0.40
N SER A 56 2.77 -14.02 0.70
CA SER A 56 2.38 -15.03 -0.30
C SER A 56 3.52 -15.59 -1.17
N ARG A 57 4.79 -15.41 -0.77
CA ARG A 57 6.00 -15.85 -1.50
C ARG A 57 6.13 -15.16 -2.87
N GLY A 58 6.02 -13.83 -2.88
CA GLY A 58 6.08 -12.96 -4.06
C GLY A 58 6.89 -11.71 -3.79
#